data_AF-F2R896-F1
#
_entry.id   AF-F2R896-F1
#
_cell.length_a   1.000
_cell.length_b   1.000
_cell.length_c   1.000
_cell.angle_alpha   90.00
_cell.angle_beta   90.00
_cell.angle_gamma   90.00
#
_symmetry.space_group_name_H-M   'P 1'
#
loop_
_entity.id
_entity.type
_entity.pdbx_description
1 polymer ?
#
loop_
_entity_poly.entity_id
_entity_poly.type
_entity_poly.pdbx_seq_one_letter_code
_entity_poly.pdbx_strand_id
1 'polypeptide(L)'
;MTHCAPQGPGAASTVSPSSPSGTCAPPTSSTSPTVSSTSSASTTSPPSTANPARPGTNTERTLHLNSREPAAGSVTRITLFSSDRDGIVGLVDGDAWQWARTAMELSGFDKNDSGDMVLPLSDLALARQALITLGAVAERTLGLQLTPSNERYIGDIALDVAEHLPGQWTARVENYSLRVWQEDLAGGLWSTGPIAQTLAANRVRQAAILKRDDGTELAVVKDPHLDTYHVGALRPGHVPGPTNATAPPGVTVQPTASAAAHVIRTGLLPAYTRSVLQAHAADLSDDLTWARETYEAGTIPDPAPADLVDAYVRFTASAPLVIAAIRTLGAPTEYEADFLHRVEVIVTAPADETGPKPVTAHPDPLGWWLVEGGDELVALSLCTLASVPLPLEQGRRAGSRTLALAPAPALSEPTVRRR
;
A
#
# COMPACT_ATOMS: atom_id res chain seq x y z
N MET A 1 10.26 1.38 -73.50
CA MET A 1 10.55 0.47 -74.62
C MET A 1 11.10 -0.82 -74.01
N THR A 2 10.24 -1.84 -73.86
CA THR A 2 10.29 -3.10 -74.65
C THR A 2 11.41 -4.02 -74.12
N HIS A 3 11.28 -5.29 -73.71
CA HIS A 3 10.22 -6.30 -73.63
C HIS A 3 10.76 -7.45 -72.74
N CYS A 4 9.84 -8.28 -72.26
CA CYS A 4 9.96 -9.74 -72.06
C CYS A 4 10.70 -10.35 -70.84
N ALA A 5 9.90 -11.13 -70.11
CA ALA A 5 10.26 -12.27 -69.29
C ALA A 5 10.86 -13.43 -70.13
N PRO A 6 11.43 -14.47 -69.48
CA PRO A 6 10.65 -15.70 -69.31
C PRO A 6 10.83 -16.44 -67.95
N GLN A 7 9.91 -17.38 -67.74
CA GLN A 7 9.73 -18.31 -66.62
C GLN A 7 10.76 -19.47 -66.59
N GLY A 8 10.99 -20.07 -65.41
CA GLY A 8 11.44 -21.47 -65.27
C GLY A 8 12.02 -21.84 -63.90
N PRO A 9 11.80 -23.05 -63.34
CA PRO A 9 11.53 -23.28 -61.91
C PRO A 9 12.68 -23.94 -61.13
N GLY A 10 12.67 -23.86 -59.79
CA GLY A 10 13.60 -24.64 -58.98
C GLY A 10 13.43 -24.56 -57.46
N ALA A 11 13.06 -25.70 -56.89
CA ALA A 11 13.36 -26.20 -55.54
C ALA A 11 12.66 -25.56 -54.33
N ALA A 12 11.74 -26.35 -53.78
CA ALA A 12 11.23 -26.27 -52.42
C ALA A 12 12.34 -26.54 -51.39
N SER A 13 12.42 -25.70 -50.36
CA SER A 13 13.05 -26.02 -49.08
C SER A 13 12.08 -25.67 -47.96
N THR A 14 11.42 -26.72 -47.46
CA THR A 14 10.57 -26.70 -46.28
C THR A 14 11.47 -26.61 -45.05
N VAL A 15 11.47 -25.46 -44.37
CA VAL A 15 12.09 -25.31 -43.05
C VAL A 15 10.96 -25.24 -42.03
N SER A 16 10.86 -26.29 -41.23
CA SER A 16 9.95 -26.39 -40.09
C SER A 16 10.31 -25.37 -39.01
N PRO A 17 9.36 -24.58 -38.48
CA PRO A 17 9.56 -23.87 -37.23
C PRO A 17 9.29 -24.81 -36.05
N SER A 18 10.31 -25.00 -35.22
CA SER A 18 10.21 -25.70 -33.93
C SER A 18 9.41 -24.83 -32.94
N SER A 19 8.26 -25.34 -32.51
CA SER A 19 7.45 -24.79 -31.42
C SER A 19 8.14 -25.00 -30.06
N PRO A 20 8.24 -23.99 -29.18
CA PRO A 20 8.49 -24.23 -27.77
C PRO A 20 7.17 -24.47 -27.04
N SER A 21 6.81 -25.74 -26.84
CA SER A 21 5.73 -26.16 -25.95
C SER A 21 6.22 -26.10 -24.50
N GLY A 22 6.04 -24.96 -23.86
CA GLY A 22 6.17 -24.81 -22.40
C GLY A 22 4.81 -24.94 -21.73
N THR A 23 4.20 -26.13 -21.78
CA THR A 23 2.93 -26.40 -21.11
C THR A 23 3.19 -26.67 -19.63
N CYS A 24 2.77 -25.76 -18.75
CA CYS A 24 2.70 -26.03 -17.30
C CYS A 24 1.65 -27.11 -17.06
N ALA A 25 2.08 -28.28 -16.58
CA ALA A 25 1.19 -29.38 -16.19
C ALA A 25 0.67 -29.19 -14.75
N PRO A 26 -0.61 -29.51 -14.44
CA PRO A 26 -1.14 -29.48 -13.09
C PRO A 26 -0.69 -30.70 -12.26
N PRO A 27 -0.56 -30.58 -10.92
CA PRO A 27 -0.24 -31.71 -10.06
C PRO A 27 -1.44 -32.64 -9.85
N THR A 28 -1.21 -33.94 -9.99
CA THR A 28 -2.17 -35.03 -9.76
C THR A 28 -2.37 -35.32 -8.27
N SER A 29 -3.62 -35.35 -7.84
CA SER A 29 -4.08 -35.74 -6.49
C SER A 29 -3.94 -37.25 -6.25
N SER A 30 -3.46 -37.65 -5.07
CA SER A 30 -3.47 -39.05 -4.62
C SER A 30 -3.89 -39.17 -3.15
N THR A 31 -5.10 -39.72 -2.98
CA THR A 31 -5.51 -40.80 -2.06
C THR A 31 -5.53 -40.56 -0.53
N SER A 32 -6.75 -40.57 0.01
CA SER A 32 -7.13 -40.71 1.43
C SER A 32 -6.76 -42.07 2.05
N PRO A 33 -6.87 -42.21 3.39
CA PRO A 33 -7.91 -43.12 3.90
C PRO A 33 -8.62 -42.67 5.22
N THR A 34 -9.97 -42.77 5.18
CA THR A 34 -10.85 -43.63 6.01
C THR A 34 -10.79 -43.59 7.56
N VAL A 35 -11.81 -42.91 8.13
CA VAL A 35 -12.62 -43.07 9.38
C VAL A 35 -12.04 -43.51 10.72
N SER A 36 -12.49 -42.82 11.78
CA SER A 36 -13.28 -43.44 12.87
C SER A 36 -14.13 -42.43 13.64
N SER A 37 -15.40 -42.80 13.84
CA SER A 37 -16.49 -42.07 14.48
C SER A 37 -16.53 -42.30 15.99
N THR A 38 -17.00 -41.33 16.77
CA THR A 38 -17.72 -41.60 18.03
C THR A 38 -18.81 -40.56 18.29
N SER A 39 -20.02 -41.08 18.46
CA SER A 39 -21.27 -40.40 18.82
C SER A 39 -21.26 -39.81 20.24
N SER A 40 -22.09 -38.79 20.48
CA SER A 40 -22.80 -38.62 21.76
C SER A 40 -24.04 -37.75 21.60
N ALA A 41 -25.01 -38.02 22.47
CA ALA A 41 -26.44 -37.86 22.26
C ALA A 41 -27.02 -36.47 22.59
N SER A 42 -28.20 -36.26 22.01
CA SER A 42 -29.13 -35.16 22.16
C SER A 42 -29.76 -35.07 23.56
N THR A 43 -30.17 -33.87 23.97
CA THR A 43 -31.34 -33.70 24.85
C THR A 43 -32.10 -32.44 24.46
N THR A 44 -33.42 -32.58 24.39
CA THR A 44 -34.37 -31.68 23.74
C THR A 44 -35.29 -31.02 24.77
N SER A 45 -35.78 -29.82 24.43
CA SER A 45 -37.06 -29.17 24.83
C SER A 45 -37.00 -28.08 25.92
N PRO A 46 -38.01 -27.17 26.01
CA PRO A 46 -38.90 -26.57 24.99
C PRO A 46 -39.00 -25.01 25.12
N PRO A 47 -39.84 -24.31 24.32
CA PRO A 47 -39.77 -22.85 24.13
C PRO A 47 -40.74 -22.06 25.03
N SER A 48 -40.41 -20.79 25.29
CA SER A 48 -41.30 -19.84 25.97
C SER A 48 -41.64 -18.65 25.07
N THR A 49 -42.92 -18.33 25.08
CA THR A 49 -43.71 -17.44 24.23
C THR A 49 -43.54 -15.94 24.52
N ALA A 50 -43.50 -15.17 23.42
CA ALA A 50 -44.27 -13.95 23.11
C ALA A 50 -44.13 -12.63 23.93
N ASN A 51 -43.52 -11.64 23.25
CA ASN A 51 -43.99 -10.23 22.99
C ASN A 51 -44.15 -9.21 24.15
N PRO A 52 -44.24 -7.87 23.91
CA PRO A 52 -44.07 -7.07 22.68
C PRO A 52 -43.21 -5.77 22.81
N ALA A 53 -43.10 -5.09 21.67
CA ALA A 53 -42.42 -3.83 21.33
C ALA A 53 -42.56 -2.60 22.27
N ARG A 54 -41.49 -1.77 22.31
CA ARG A 54 -41.57 -0.31 22.05
C ARG A 54 -40.18 0.34 21.82
N PRO A 55 -40.13 1.52 21.17
CA PRO A 55 -38.97 2.05 20.44
C PRO A 55 -38.17 3.10 21.22
N GLY A 56 -36.96 3.36 20.71
CA GLY A 56 -36.24 4.62 20.85
C GLY A 56 -35.11 4.60 21.85
N THR A 57 -33.87 4.68 21.35
CA THR A 57 -33.00 5.84 21.54
C THR A 57 -31.80 5.74 20.61
N ASN A 58 -31.60 6.80 19.81
CA ASN A 58 -30.35 7.10 19.14
C ASN A 58 -29.21 7.01 20.16
N THR A 59 -28.23 6.16 19.89
CA THR A 59 -26.93 6.26 20.56
C THR A 59 -26.17 7.37 19.86
N GLU A 60 -26.46 8.61 20.25
CA GLU A 60 -25.53 9.72 20.06
C GLU A 60 -24.21 9.33 20.75
N ARG A 61 -23.21 9.06 19.93
CA ARG A 61 -21.81 8.96 20.34
C ARG A 61 -21.36 10.37 20.75
N THR A 62 -21.73 10.78 21.96
CA THR A 62 -21.21 11.98 22.60
C THR A 62 -19.73 11.74 22.87
N LEU A 63 -18.88 12.20 21.95
CA LEU A 63 -17.46 12.43 22.19
C LEU A 63 -17.37 13.47 23.31
N HIS A 64 -17.31 13.01 24.55
CA HIS A 64 -16.87 13.83 25.67
C HIS A 64 -15.39 14.18 25.44
N LEU A 65 -15.16 15.29 24.72
CA LEU A 65 -13.89 16.00 24.69
C LEU A 65 -13.64 16.55 26.10
N ASN A 66 -12.95 15.76 26.91
CA ASN A 66 -12.27 16.28 28.08
C ASN A 66 -11.03 17.03 27.59
N SER A 67 -11.14 18.36 27.47
CA SER A 67 -9.99 19.27 27.47
C SER A 67 -9.26 19.11 28.80
N ARG A 68 -8.42 18.07 28.89
CA ARG A 68 -7.61 17.80 30.07
C ARG A 68 -6.46 18.80 30.04
N GLU A 69 -6.46 19.69 31.03
CA GLU A 69 -5.30 20.50 31.38
C GLU A 69 -4.06 19.57 31.46
N PRO A 70 -2.90 19.97 30.92
CA PRO A 70 -1.71 19.12 30.90
C PRO A 70 -1.46 18.53 32.28
N ALA A 71 -1.32 17.21 32.37
CA ALA A 71 -0.87 16.58 33.59
C ALA A 71 0.48 17.22 33.96
N ALA A 72 0.60 17.70 35.20
CA ALA A 72 1.78 18.40 35.68
C ALA A 72 3.04 17.54 35.40
N GLY A 73 3.87 17.98 34.46
CA GLY A 73 5.09 17.28 34.03
C GLY A 73 5.09 16.73 32.59
N SER A 74 3.97 16.75 31.87
CA SER A 74 3.96 16.44 30.43
C SER A 74 4.56 17.61 29.63
N VAL A 75 5.57 17.32 28.79
CA VAL A 75 6.20 18.29 27.91
C VAL A 75 5.57 18.18 26.53
N THR A 76 5.03 19.29 26.03
CA THR A 76 4.56 19.43 24.65
C THR A 76 5.60 20.20 23.85
N ARG A 77 5.89 19.73 22.65
CA ARG A 77 6.89 20.33 21.76
C ARG A 77 6.25 20.80 20.48
N ILE A 78 6.58 22.02 20.06
CA ILE A 78 6.38 22.53 18.71
C ILE A 78 7.74 22.49 18.02
N THR A 79 7.83 21.72 16.93
CA THR A 79 9.01 21.66 16.08
C THR A 79 8.74 22.44 14.80
N LEU A 80 9.56 23.45 14.51
CA LEU A 80 9.42 24.28 13.32
C LEU A 80 10.35 23.78 12.22
N PHE A 81 9.80 23.46 11.06
CA PHE A 81 10.54 23.05 9.87
C PHE A 81 10.51 24.15 8.82
N SER A 82 11.58 24.24 8.02
CA SER A 82 11.55 25.04 6.80
C SER A 82 11.03 24.18 5.65
N SER A 83 10.07 24.72 4.91
CA SER A 83 9.53 24.16 3.67
C SER A 83 9.74 25.15 2.53
N ASP A 84 10.18 24.63 1.38
CA ASP A 84 10.36 25.43 0.17
C ASP A 84 9.02 25.87 -0.44
N ARG A 85 7.93 25.18 -0.09
CA ARG A 85 6.57 25.41 -0.61
C ARG A 85 5.71 26.22 0.35
N ASP A 86 5.71 25.86 1.62
CA ASP A 86 4.77 26.38 2.62
C ASP A 86 5.39 27.42 3.58
N GLY A 87 6.70 27.67 3.49
CA GLY A 87 7.40 28.55 4.41
C GLY A 87 7.80 27.84 5.70
N ILE A 88 7.29 28.24 6.86
CA ILE A 88 7.59 27.56 8.14
C ILE A 88 6.43 26.65 8.51
N VAL A 89 6.69 25.35 8.65
CA VAL A 89 5.69 24.37 9.08
C VAL A 89 5.91 23.99 10.54
N GLY A 90 4.86 24.13 11.35
CA GLY A 90 4.87 23.79 12.77
C GLY A 90 4.24 22.42 13.04
N LEU A 91 5.01 21.51 13.63
CA LEU A 91 4.54 20.20 14.05
C LEU A 91 4.52 20.06 15.57
N VAL A 92 3.43 19.54 16.09
CA VAL A 92 3.19 19.39 17.52
C VAL A 92 3.36 17.95 17.97
N ASP A 93 4.02 17.72 19.10
CA ASP A 93 4.18 16.42 19.77
C ASP A 93 3.89 16.57 21.27
N GLY A 94 3.21 15.60 21.88
CA GLY A 94 2.93 15.55 23.32
C GLY A 94 1.45 15.73 23.71
N ASP A 95 1.16 15.51 24.99
CA ASP A 95 -0.22 15.34 25.50
C ASP A 95 -1.09 16.60 25.38
N ALA A 96 -0.49 17.80 25.52
CA ALA A 96 -1.19 19.08 25.33
C ALA A 96 -1.11 19.60 23.89
N TRP A 97 -1.12 18.72 22.88
CA TRP A 97 -0.99 19.12 21.48
C TRP A 97 -2.05 20.13 21.03
N GLN A 98 -3.27 20.07 21.58
CA GLN A 98 -4.33 21.02 21.27
C GLN A 98 -3.96 22.44 21.69
N TRP A 99 -3.37 22.61 22.88
CA TRP A 99 -2.91 23.91 23.36
C TRP A 99 -1.77 24.47 22.50
N ALA A 100 -0.82 23.63 22.12
CA ALA A 100 0.25 24.02 21.21
C ALA A 100 -0.27 24.41 19.82
N ARG A 101 -1.30 23.73 19.30
CA ARG A 101 -1.98 24.12 18.07
C ARG A 101 -2.63 25.49 18.20
N THR A 102 -3.40 25.72 19.26
CA THR A 102 -4.01 27.03 19.54
C THR A 102 -2.96 28.13 19.68
N ALA A 103 -1.81 27.86 20.32
CA ALA A 103 -0.72 28.81 20.43
C ALA A 103 -0.15 29.21 19.05
N MET A 104 -0.01 28.26 18.13
CA MET A 104 0.41 28.56 16.75
C MET A 104 -0.65 29.38 16.00
N GLU A 105 -1.93 28.99 16.08
CA GLU A 105 -3.05 29.74 15.47
C GLU A 105 -3.09 31.20 15.96
N LEU A 106 -3.02 31.41 17.29
CA LEU A 106 -3.00 32.76 17.89
C LEU A 106 -1.73 33.56 17.53
N SER A 107 -0.67 32.89 17.13
CA SER A 107 0.58 33.54 16.70
C SER A 107 0.58 33.87 15.21
N GLY A 108 -0.45 33.48 14.44
CA GLY A 108 -0.58 33.76 13.02
C GLY A 108 -0.17 32.61 12.09
N PHE A 109 -0.11 31.36 12.59
CA PHE A 109 -0.04 30.19 11.73
C PHE A 109 -1.44 29.82 11.25
N ASP A 110 -1.57 29.46 9.97
CA ASP A 110 -2.81 29.02 9.36
C ASP A 110 -2.73 27.53 8.96
N LYS A 111 -3.87 26.90 8.69
CA LYS A 111 -3.91 25.54 8.16
C LYS A 111 -3.81 25.59 6.64
N ASN A 112 -2.88 24.83 6.06
CA ASN A 112 -2.88 24.58 4.63
C ASN A 112 -3.97 23.56 4.24
N ASP A 113 -4.10 23.26 2.95
CA ASP A 113 -5.07 22.28 2.42
C ASP A 113 -4.84 20.86 2.97
N SER A 114 -3.62 20.55 3.38
CA SER A 114 -3.23 19.28 4.02
C SER A 114 -3.58 19.24 5.52
N GLY A 115 -3.98 20.38 6.11
CA GLY A 115 -4.30 20.52 7.53
C GLY A 115 -3.09 20.79 8.44
N ASP A 116 -1.90 20.95 7.86
CA ASP A 116 -0.67 21.31 8.56
C ASP A 116 -0.67 22.79 8.95
N MET A 117 -0.04 23.11 10.08
CA MET A 117 0.06 24.49 10.56
C MET A 117 1.25 25.17 9.91
N VAL A 118 1.00 26.15 9.05
CA VAL A 118 2.01 26.81 8.21
C VAL A 118 2.05 28.31 8.48
N LEU A 119 3.23 28.89 8.32
CA LEU A 119 3.48 30.32 8.37
C LEU A 119 4.19 30.71 7.06
N PRO A 120 3.46 31.30 6.10
CA PRO A 120 4.02 31.70 4.82
C PRO A 120 5.14 32.73 4.98
N LEU A 121 6.20 32.61 4.16
CA LEU A 121 7.32 33.55 4.15
C LEU A 121 7.17 34.66 3.09
N SER A 122 5.98 34.82 2.50
CA SER A 122 5.68 35.88 1.52
C SER A 122 5.75 37.28 2.12
N ASP A 123 5.44 37.43 3.41
CA ASP A 123 5.65 38.66 4.19
C ASP A 123 6.56 38.37 5.38
N LEU A 124 7.85 38.69 5.21
CA LEU A 124 8.87 38.44 6.23
C LEU A 124 8.65 39.25 7.52
N ALA A 125 8.01 40.42 7.45
CA ALA A 125 7.75 41.22 8.63
C ALA A 125 6.65 40.57 9.50
N LEU A 126 5.57 40.11 8.84
CA LEU A 126 4.50 39.36 9.50
C LEU A 126 5.03 38.03 10.06
N ALA A 127 5.77 37.26 9.26
CA ALA A 127 6.35 36.00 9.71
C ALA A 127 7.29 36.18 10.92
N ARG A 128 8.14 37.22 10.90
CA ARG A 128 9.00 37.55 12.05
C ARG A 128 8.17 37.89 13.29
N GLN A 129 7.12 38.69 13.14
CA GLN A 129 6.24 39.04 14.25
C GLN A 129 5.52 37.80 14.81
N ALA A 130 5.05 36.91 13.95
CA ALA A 130 4.41 35.65 14.33
C ALA A 130 5.34 34.76 15.15
N LEU A 131 6.59 34.57 14.72
CA LEU A 131 7.59 33.80 15.46
C LEU A 131 7.95 34.41 16.82
N ILE A 132 8.04 35.75 16.92
CA ILE A 132 8.26 36.45 18.18
C ILE A 132 7.07 36.22 19.13
N THR A 133 5.85 36.35 18.63
CA THR A 133 4.63 36.09 19.41
C THR A 133 4.59 34.65 19.90
N LEU A 134 4.88 33.67 19.03
CA LEU A 134 4.92 32.26 19.39
C LEU A 134 5.97 31.98 20.47
N GLY A 135 7.16 32.57 20.35
CA GLY A 135 8.20 32.48 21.37
C GLY A 135 7.75 33.01 22.73
N ALA A 136 7.12 34.20 22.74
CA ALA A 136 6.58 34.79 23.97
C ALA A 136 5.44 33.96 24.58
N VAL A 137 4.61 33.31 23.77
CA VAL A 137 3.56 32.39 24.24
C VAL A 137 4.18 31.12 24.83
N ALA A 138 5.20 30.55 24.18
CA ALA A 138 5.90 29.37 24.66
C ALA A 138 6.61 29.62 25.99
N GLU A 139 7.27 30.77 26.17
CA GLU A 139 7.92 31.14 27.43
C GLU A 139 6.95 31.28 28.61
N ARG A 140 5.71 31.71 28.34
CA ARG A 140 4.68 31.89 29.38
C ARG A 140 3.90 30.62 29.68
N THR A 141 3.90 29.66 28.76
CA THR A 141 3.11 28.43 28.86
C THR A 141 3.98 27.32 29.44
N LEU A 142 3.71 26.94 30.69
CA LEU A 142 4.46 25.88 31.36
C LEU A 142 4.35 24.56 30.56
N GLY A 143 5.50 23.96 30.24
CA GLY A 143 5.56 22.67 29.55
C GLY A 143 5.54 22.75 28.01
N LEU A 144 5.45 23.95 27.40
CA LEU A 144 5.56 24.13 25.96
C LEU A 144 7.02 24.41 25.55
N GLN A 145 7.59 23.56 24.71
CA GLN A 145 8.93 23.72 24.14
C GLN A 145 8.85 24.07 22.66
N LEU A 146 9.51 25.14 22.24
CA LEU A 146 9.70 25.48 20.83
C LEU A 146 11.08 25.02 20.38
N THR A 147 11.17 24.31 19.26
CA THR A 147 12.45 23.80 18.73
C THR A 147 12.51 24.04 17.22
N PRO A 148 13.46 24.83 16.71
CA PRO A 148 13.71 24.89 15.28
C PRO A 148 14.38 23.58 14.83
N SER A 149 13.94 23.07 13.69
CA SER A 149 14.55 21.94 13.01
C SER A 149 15.44 22.43 11.88
N ASN A 150 16.65 21.86 11.79
CA ASN A 150 17.52 22.03 10.62
C ASN A 150 17.24 20.98 9.54
N GLU A 151 16.29 20.09 9.79
CA GLU A 151 15.91 19.05 8.84
C GLU A 151 14.91 19.60 7.83
N ARG A 152 15.01 19.12 6.59
CA ARG A 152 13.99 19.40 5.58
C ARG A 152 12.65 18.82 6.01
N TYR A 153 11.58 19.56 5.79
CA TYR A 153 10.23 19.09 6.06
C TYR A 153 9.92 17.84 5.23
N ILE A 154 9.37 16.79 5.86
CA ILE A 154 9.12 15.50 5.20
C ILE A 154 8.08 15.61 4.08
N GLY A 155 7.14 16.56 4.21
CA GLY A 155 6.13 16.83 3.17
C GLY A 155 6.76 17.29 1.87
N ASP A 156 7.81 18.12 1.91
CA ASP A 156 8.51 18.55 0.70
C ASP A 156 9.17 17.38 -0.03
N ILE A 157 9.82 16.50 0.73
CA ILE A 157 10.49 15.32 0.17
C ILE A 157 9.45 14.37 -0.42
N ALA A 158 8.32 14.18 0.27
CA ALA A 158 7.25 13.34 -0.21
C ALA A 158 6.62 13.87 -1.50
N LEU A 159 6.37 15.18 -1.59
CA LEU A 159 5.91 15.83 -2.82
C LEU A 159 6.93 15.72 -3.95
N ASP A 160 8.21 15.98 -3.67
CA ASP A 160 9.27 15.84 -4.68
C ASP A 160 9.35 14.39 -5.20
N VAL A 161 9.22 13.39 -4.31
CA VAL A 161 9.18 11.98 -4.70
C VAL A 161 7.92 11.66 -5.52
N ALA A 162 6.75 12.16 -5.11
CA ALA A 162 5.48 11.95 -5.80
C ALA A 162 5.54 12.42 -7.25
N GLU A 163 6.15 13.59 -7.51
CA GLU A 163 6.36 14.15 -8.86
C GLU A 163 7.22 13.26 -9.77
N HIS A 164 8.07 12.39 -9.19
CA HIS A 164 8.96 11.49 -9.93
C HIS A 164 8.45 10.04 -10.04
N LEU A 165 7.35 9.72 -9.34
CA LEU A 165 6.71 8.40 -9.40
C LEU A 165 5.78 8.29 -10.61
N PRO A 166 5.60 7.07 -11.17
CA PRO A 166 4.68 6.87 -12.28
C PRO A 166 3.22 6.97 -11.82
N GLY A 167 2.39 7.66 -12.60
CA GLY A 167 0.98 7.91 -12.29
C GLY A 167 0.76 9.24 -11.57
N GLN A 168 -0.44 9.45 -11.05
CA GLN A 168 -0.77 10.66 -10.28
C GLN A 168 -0.68 10.32 -8.79
N TRP A 169 0.32 10.91 -8.13
CA TRP A 169 0.54 10.74 -6.70
C TRP A 169 0.25 12.06 -5.98
N THR A 170 -0.45 11.95 -4.86
CA THR A 170 -0.63 13.02 -3.89
C THR A 170 0.19 12.70 -2.65
N ALA A 171 0.62 13.73 -1.92
CA ALA A 171 1.30 13.56 -0.64
C ALA A 171 0.55 14.33 0.43
N ARG A 172 0.40 13.74 1.62
CA ARG A 172 -0.05 14.42 2.83
C ARG A 172 0.87 14.06 3.99
N VAL A 173 1.03 14.93 4.97
CA VAL A 173 1.78 14.61 6.18
C VAL A 173 0.80 14.26 7.29
N GLU A 174 1.07 13.15 7.96
CA GLU A 174 0.39 12.75 9.18
C GLU A 174 1.28 13.06 10.37
N ASN A 175 0.75 13.88 11.28
CA ASN A 175 1.39 14.18 12.54
C ASN A 175 0.86 13.23 13.61
N TYR A 176 1.74 12.37 14.13
CA TYR A 176 1.44 11.50 15.25
C TYR A 176 1.85 12.22 16.54
N SER A 177 1.05 13.18 17.01
CA SER A 177 1.37 13.94 18.24
C SER A 177 1.35 13.06 19.50
N LEU A 178 0.61 11.94 19.47
CA LEU A 178 0.55 10.94 20.53
C LEU A 178 1.15 9.62 20.05
N ARG A 179 1.75 8.86 20.98
CA ARG A 179 2.35 7.55 20.66
C ARG A 179 1.33 6.55 20.12
N VAL A 180 0.12 6.54 20.69
CA VAL A 180 -0.96 5.65 20.24
C VAL A 180 -1.32 5.86 18.77
N TRP A 181 -1.19 7.07 18.23
CA TRP A 181 -1.47 7.32 16.81
C TRP A 181 -0.41 6.75 15.86
N GLN A 182 0.83 6.57 16.34
CA GLN A 182 1.83 5.83 15.56
C GLN A 182 1.47 4.33 15.46
N GLU A 183 0.75 3.78 16.45
CA GLU A 183 0.28 2.40 16.42
C GLU A 183 -0.77 2.20 15.31
N ASP A 184 -1.56 3.23 14.99
CA ASP A 184 -2.48 3.21 13.85
C ASP A 184 -1.72 3.08 12.51
N LEU A 185 -0.62 3.84 12.33
CA LEU A 185 0.25 3.69 11.17
C LEU A 185 0.89 2.29 11.12
N ALA A 186 1.39 1.80 12.26
CA ALA A 186 1.99 0.48 12.34
C ALA A 186 0.98 -0.64 12.05
N GLY A 187 -0.29 -0.47 12.46
CA GLY A 187 -1.38 -1.40 12.18
C GLY A 187 -1.84 -1.39 10.72
N GLY A 188 -1.75 -0.24 10.05
CA GLY A 188 -2.03 -0.11 8.61
C GLY A 188 -0.85 -0.50 7.70
N LEU A 189 0.36 -0.58 8.23
CA LEU A 189 1.55 -0.93 7.48
C LEU A 189 1.49 -2.38 7.02
N TRP A 190 1.50 -2.59 5.70
CA TRP A 190 1.61 -3.94 5.14
C TRP A 190 3.06 -4.35 4.95
N SER A 191 3.96 -3.39 4.70
CA SER A 191 5.35 -3.71 4.40
C SER A 191 6.14 -4.22 5.59
N THR A 192 7.12 -5.08 5.30
CA THR A 192 8.12 -5.54 6.27
C THR A 192 9.42 -4.74 6.12
N GLY A 193 10.47 -5.11 6.86
CA GLY A 193 11.81 -4.53 6.67
C GLY A 193 12.05 -3.22 7.43
N PRO A 194 12.85 -2.28 6.87
CA PRO A 194 13.38 -1.14 7.62
C PRO A 194 12.32 -0.21 8.23
N ILE A 195 11.21 0.03 7.51
CA ILE A 195 10.12 0.89 8.01
C ILE A 195 9.41 0.24 9.20
N ALA A 196 9.11 -1.06 9.13
CA ALA A 196 8.48 -1.80 10.23
C ALA A 196 9.40 -1.84 11.47
N GLN A 197 10.69 -2.08 11.26
CA GLN A 197 11.69 -2.03 12.33
C GLN A 197 11.78 -0.64 12.96
N THR A 198 11.74 0.42 12.14
CA THR A 198 11.78 1.80 12.61
C THR A 198 10.55 2.15 13.44
N LEU A 199 9.35 1.78 12.97
CA LEU A 199 8.10 2.01 13.72
C LEU A 199 8.05 1.21 15.03
N ALA A 200 8.64 0.02 15.07
CA ALA A 200 8.70 -0.79 16.29
C ALA A 200 9.74 -0.28 17.30
N ALA A 201 10.91 0.12 16.83
CA ALA A 201 12.04 0.48 17.70
C ALA A 201 12.05 1.96 18.10
N ASN A 202 11.47 2.84 17.29
CA ASN A 202 11.64 4.28 17.43
C ASN A 202 10.31 5.02 17.50
N ARG A 203 10.35 6.19 18.14
CA ARG A 203 9.24 7.13 18.13
C ARG A 203 9.24 7.88 16.80
N VAL A 204 8.21 7.67 15.99
CA VAL A 204 7.97 8.37 14.73
C VAL A 204 6.91 9.44 14.97
N ARG A 205 7.33 10.70 14.96
CA ARG A 205 6.44 11.85 15.21
C ARG A 205 5.62 12.25 14.00
N GLN A 206 6.11 11.93 12.81
CA GLN A 206 5.50 12.29 11.54
C GLN A 206 5.79 11.22 10.50
N ALA A 207 4.85 11.02 9.60
CA ALA A 207 5.07 10.30 8.35
C ALA A 207 4.43 11.09 7.21
N ALA A 208 4.96 10.94 6.01
CA ALA A 208 4.25 11.39 4.81
C ALA A 208 3.56 10.18 4.17
N ILE A 209 2.30 10.34 3.82
CA ILE A 209 1.51 9.33 3.10
C ILE A 209 1.42 9.78 1.64
N LEU A 210 1.98 8.97 0.76
CA LEU A 210 1.84 9.08 -0.68
C LEU A 210 0.64 8.24 -1.11
N LYS A 211 -0.31 8.84 -1.82
CA LYS A 211 -1.50 8.16 -2.33
C LYS A 211 -1.62 8.32 -3.84
N ARG A 212 -1.74 7.20 -4.53
CA ARG A 212 -2.04 7.12 -5.95
C ARG A 212 -3.55 7.09 -6.19
N ASP A 213 -3.96 7.54 -7.38
CA ASP A 213 -5.36 7.53 -7.84
C ASP A 213 -6.04 6.15 -7.78
N ASP A 214 -5.29 5.07 -8.02
CA ASP A 214 -5.77 3.69 -7.90
C ASP A 214 -5.94 3.17 -6.45
N GLY A 215 -5.70 4.03 -5.46
CA GLY A 215 -5.80 3.69 -4.04
C GLY A 215 -4.55 3.04 -3.44
N THR A 216 -3.45 2.92 -4.19
CA THR A 216 -2.15 2.53 -3.63
C THR A 216 -1.66 3.59 -2.67
N GLU A 217 -1.29 3.19 -1.45
CA GLU A 217 -0.77 4.10 -0.43
C GLU A 217 0.61 3.65 0.06
N LEU A 218 1.56 4.59 0.15
CA LEU A 218 2.90 4.38 0.70
C LEU A 218 3.11 5.32 1.87
N ALA A 219 3.70 4.81 2.95
CA ALA A 219 4.19 5.60 4.07
C ALA A 219 5.68 5.87 3.92
N VAL A 220 6.08 7.12 4.15
CA VAL A 220 7.46 7.60 4.18
C VAL A 220 7.77 8.08 5.59
N VAL A 221 8.80 7.52 6.19
CA VAL A 221 9.24 7.84 7.56
C VAL A 221 10.73 8.18 7.53
N LYS A 222 11.13 9.21 8.27
CA LYS A 222 12.56 9.54 8.42
C LYS A 222 13.26 8.53 9.33
N ASP A 223 14.46 8.08 8.94
CA ASP A 223 15.34 7.34 9.82
C ASP A 223 15.83 8.25 10.98
N PRO A 224 15.72 7.83 12.25
CA PRO A 224 16.11 8.66 13.38
C PRO A 224 17.63 8.80 13.58
N HIS A 225 18.43 7.99 12.91
CA HIS A 225 19.89 7.93 13.07
C HIS A 225 20.66 8.32 11.82
N LEU A 226 20.05 8.14 10.64
CA LEU A 226 20.64 8.39 9.34
C LEU A 226 19.85 9.46 8.58
N ASP A 227 20.52 10.17 7.68
CA ASP A 227 19.84 11.11 6.77
C ASP A 227 19.21 10.36 5.58
N THR A 228 18.36 9.40 5.90
CA THR A 228 17.66 8.54 4.93
C THR A 228 16.19 8.38 5.32
N TYR A 229 15.38 7.90 4.38
CA TYR A 229 13.95 7.67 4.60
C TYR A 229 13.63 6.20 4.39
N HIS A 230 12.71 5.67 5.19
CA HIS A 230 12.15 4.34 5.01
C HIS A 230 10.77 4.48 4.37
N VAL A 231 10.55 3.71 3.31
CA VAL A 231 9.30 3.73 2.55
C VAL A 231 8.70 2.33 2.56
N GLY A 232 7.41 2.25 2.88
CA GLY A 232 6.65 1.00 2.84
C GLY A 232 5.24 1.22 2.33
N ALA A 233 4.69 0.22 1.68
CA ALA A 233 3.28 0.18 1.32
C ALA A 233 2.39 -0.04 2.55
N LEU A 234 1.30 0.74 2.57
CA LEU A 234 0.14 0.49 3.43
C LEU A 234 -0.75 -0.57 2.79
N ARG A 235 -1.55 -1.24 3.62
CA ARG A 235 -2.51 -2.22 3.12
C ARG A 235 -3.61 -1.50 2.33
N PRO A 236 -3.88 -1.89 1.08
CA PRO A 236 -4.99 -1.32 0.33
C PRO A 236 -6.33 -1.75 0.93
N GLY A 237 -7.32 -0.86 0.90
CA GLY A 237 -8.65 -1.13 1.44
C GLY A 237 -9.43 -2.23 0.71
N HIS A 238 -9.02 -2.59 -0.51
CA HIS A 238 -9.64 -3.66 -1.31
C HIS A 238 -9.04 -5.04 -1.07
N VAL A 239 -7.90 -5.15 -0.37
CA VAL A 239 -7.34 -6.46 0.01
C VAL A 239 -8.09 -6.97 1.24
N PRO A 240 -8.72 -8.15 1.17
CA PRO A 240 -9.43 -8.77 2.29
C PRO A 240 -8.53 -8.99 3.50
N GLY A 241 -9.13 -9.07 4.68
CA GLY A 241 -8.51 -9.01 6.02
C GLY A 241 -7.16 -9.73 6.22
N PRO A 242 -7.02 -10.67 7.17
CA PRO A 242 -5.75 -11.37 7.33
C PRO A 242 -5.48 -12.21 6.08
N THR A 243 -4.44 -11.85 5.32
CA THR A 243 -4.04 -12.55 4.09
C THR A 243 -2.77 -13.36 4.33
N ASN A 244 -2.67 -14.52 3.67
CA ASN A 244 -1.44 -15.32 3.61
C ASN A 244 -0.43 -14.79 2.57
N ALA A 245 -0.74 -13.66 1.92
CA ALA A 245 0.17 -13.03 0.97
C ALA A 245 1.47 -12.58 1.64
N THR A 246 2.59 -12.77 0.93
CA THR A 246 3.88 -12.29 1.41
C THR A 246 3.87 -10.78 1.40
N ALA A 247 4.05 -10.17 2.58
CA ALA A 247 4.14 -8.72 2.72
C ALA A 247 5.31 -8.14 1.89
N PRO A 248 5.10 -7.01 1.19
CA PRO A 248 6.17 -6.41 0.40
C PRO A 248 7.29 -5.88 1.31
N PRO A 249 8.57 -6.07 0.96
CA PRO A 249 9.66 -5.47 1.74
C PRO A 249 9.68 -3.96 1.53
N GLY A 250 9.70 -3.20 2.63
CA GLY A 250 9.97 -1.78 2.62
C GLY A 250 11.40 -1.49 2.16
N VAL A 251 11.64 -0.28 1.67
CA VAL A 251 12.92 0.15 1.12
C VAL A 251 13.47 1.34 1.89
N THR A 252 14.79 1.44 1.98
CA THR A 252 15.48 2.65 2.46
C THR A 252 15.92 3.48 1.26
N VAL A 253 15.59 4.77 1.27
CA VAL A 253 15.87 5.70 0.18
C VAL A 253 16.68 6.90 0.66
N GLN A 254 17.45 7.47 -0.26
CA GLN A 254 18.18 8.72 -0.06
C GLN A 254 17.23 9.92 -0.15
N PRO A 255 17.57 11.08 0.43
CA PRO A 255 16.75 12.30 0.36
C PRO A 255 16.56 12.84 -1.07
N THR A 256 17.39 12.42 -2.02
CA THR A 256 17.28 12.83 -3.42
C THR A 256 16.04 12.21 -4.08
N ALA A 257 15.06 13.04 -4.43
CA ALA A 257 13.76 12.62 -4.94
C ALA A 257 13.82 11.66 -6.13
N SER A 258 14.66 11.95 -7.14
CA SER A 258 14.80 11.09 -8.32
C SER A 258 15.38 9.70 -8.00
N ALA A 259 16.35 9.63 -7.08
CA ALA A 259 16.94 8.38 -6.62
C ALA A 259 15.94 7.57 -5.76
N ALA A 260 15.23 8.25 -4.86
CA ALA A 260 14.18 7.65 -4.04
C ALA A 260 13.05 7.08 -4.91
N ALA A 261 12.52 7.87 -5.85
CA ALA A 261 11.49 7.45 -6.78
C ALA A 261 11.94 6.29 -7.67
N HIS A 262 13.22 6.25 -8.07
CA HIS A 262 13.78 5.11 -8.79
C HIS A 262 13.72 3.83 -7.95
N VAL A 263 14.22 3.85 -6.71
CA VAL A 263 14.19 2.68 -5.81
C VAL A 263 12.77 2.21 -5.53
N ILE A 264 11.85 3.14 -5.29
CA ILE A 264 10.43 2.84 -5.08
C ILE A 264 9.83 2.18 -6.34
N ARG A 265 10.07 2.76 -7.52
CA ARG A 265 9.53 2.27 -8.79
C ARG A 265 10.08 0.91 -9.20
N THR A 266 11.36 0.65 -8.98
CA THR A 266 12.00 -0.61 -9.43
C THR A 266 11.96 -1.71 -8.38
N GLY A 267 11.76 -1.37 -7.11
CA GLY A 267 11.76 -2.32 -5.99
C GLY A 267 10.39 -2.44 -5.32
N LEU A 268 9.97 -1.37 -4.62
CA LEU A 268 8.80 -1.41 -3.75
C LEU A 268 7.47 -1.61 -4.51
N LEU A 269 7.23 -0.85 -5.60
CA LEU A 269 5.97 -0.94 -6.33
C LEU A 269 5.74 -2.32 -6.98
N PRO A 270 6.72 -2.93 -7.69
CA PRO A 270 6.54 -4.29 -8.20
C PRO A 270 6.31 -5.32 -7.09
N ALA A 271 7.03 -5.18 -5.96
CA ALA A 271 6.83 -6.08 -4.82
C ALA A 271 5.43 -5.93 -4.21
N TYR A 272 4.93 -4.70 -4.11
CA TYR A 272 3.57 -4.41 -3.68
C TYR A 272 2.52 -5.02 -4.62
N THR A 273 2.64 -4.79 -5.94
CA THR A 273 1.72 -5.36 -6.93
C THR A 273 1.71 -6.89 -6.86
N ARG A 274 2.87 -7.51 -6.63
CA ARG A 274 2.98 -8.95 -6.42
C ARG A 274 2.21 -9.42 -5.18
N SER A 275 2.36 -8.72 -4.05
CA SER A 275 1.65 -9.04 -2.82
C SER A 275 0.12 -8.89 -2.96
N VAL A 276 -0.34 -7.86 -3.67
CA VAL A 276 -1.77 -7.67 -4.00
C VAL A 276 -2.29 -8.80 -4.88
N LEU A 277 -1.57 -9.14 -5.94
CA LEU A 277 -1.93 -10.26 -6.81
C LEU A 277 -1.99 -11.58 -6.02
N GLN A 278 -1.03 -11.83 -5.14
CA GLN A 278 -1.02 -13.03 -4.31
C GLN A 278 -2.22 -13.08 -3.35
N ALA A 279 -2.60 -11.96 -2.74
CA ALA A 279 -3.75 -11.89 -1.85
C ALA A 279 -5.04 -12.22 -2.61
N HIS A 280 -5.32 -11.52 -3.71
CA HIS A 280 -6.51 -11.77 -4.50
C HIS A 280 -6.54 -13.17 -5.11
N ALA A 281 -5.41 -13.69 -5.60
CA ALA A 281 -5.36 -15.04 -6.16
C ALA A 281 -5.71 -16.11 -5.11
N ALA A 282 -5.27 -15.93 -3.85
CA ALA A 282 -5.64 -16.81 -2.75
C ALA A 282 -7.14 -16.72 -2.45
N ASP A 283 -7.68 -15.50 -2.29
CA ASP A 283 -9.10 -15.30 -1.97
C ASP A 283 -10.01 -15.85 -3.07
N LEU A 284 -9.67 -15.61 -4.35
CA LEU A 284 -10.41 -16.15 -5.49
C LEU A 284 -10.35 -17.69 -5.55
N SER A 285 -9.19 -18.26 -5.24
CA SER A 285 -9.02 -19.72 -5.18
C SER A 285 -9.85 -20.34 -4.06
N ASP A 286 -9.91 -19.69 -2.91
CA ASP A 286 -10.70 -20.14 -1.76
C ASP A 286 -12.21 -20.05 -2.08
N ASP A 287 -12.67 -18.93 -2.65
CA ASP A 287 -14.07 -18.76 -3.09
C ASP A 287 -14.47 -19.81 -4.14
N LEU A 288 -13.62 -20.10 -5.13
CA LEU A 288 -13.86 -21.13 -6.13
C LEU A 288 -13.89 -22.54 -5.56
N THR A 289 -12.97 -22.84 -4.64
CA THR A 289 -12.91 -24.15 -3.97
C THR A 289 -14.17 -24.37 -3.14
N TRP A 290 -14.55 -23.38 -2.32
CA TRP A 290 -15.77 -23.41 -1.53
C TRP A 290 -17.02 -23.59 -2.41
N ALA A 291 -17.14 -22.82 -3.50
CA ALA A 291 -18.30 -22.88 -4.37
C ALA A 291 -18.45 -24.27 -5.02
N ARG A 292 -17.34 -24.92 -5.38
CA ARG A 292 -17.35 -26.27 -5.98
C ARG A 292 -17.63 -27.39 -4.99
N GLU A 293 -17.16 -27.26 -3.77
CA GLU A 293 -17.47 -28.21 -2.71
C GLU A 293 -18.94 -28.11 -2.27
N THR A 294 -19.52 -26.91 -2.37
CA THR A 294 -20.89 -26.63 -1.93
C THR A 294 -21.92 -26.89 -3.04
N TYR A 295 -21.58 -26.62 -4.30
CA TYR A 295 -22.49 -26.74 -5.44
C TYR A 295 -21.90 -27.61 -6.54
N GLU A 296 -22.62 -28.67 -6.92
CA GLU A 296 -22.24 -29.47 -8.08
C GLU A 296 -22.51 -28.68 -9.38
N ALA A 297 -21.61 -28.81 -10.36
CA ALA A 297 -21.75 -28.15 -11.65
C ALA A 297 -23.04 -28.61 -12.34
N GLY A 298 -23.92 -27.66 -12.67
CA GLY A 298 -25.23 -27.93 -13.29
C GLY A 298 -26.37 -28.19 -12.31
N THR A 299 -26.13 -28.13 -11.00
CA THR A 299 -27.17 -28.26 -9.95
C THR A 299 -27.44 -26.96 -9.20
N ILE A 300 -26.98 -25.82 -9.71
CA ILE A 300 -27.20 -24.52 -9.08
C ILE A 300 -28.72 -24.23 -9.14
N PRO A 301 -29.40 -24.08 -8.00
CA PRO A 301 -30.83 -23.81 -7.99
C PRO A 301 -31.11 -22.43 -8.59
N ASP A 302 -32.31 -22.27 -9.17
CA ASP A 302 -32.85 -21.00 -9.62
C ASP A 302 -33.93 -20.53 -8.62
N PRO A 303 -33.74 -19.40 -7.91
CA PRO A 303 -32.62 -18.47 -8.00
C PRO A 303 -31.33 -18.97 -7.33
N ALA A 304 -30.19 -18.46 -7.82
CA ALA A 304 -28.88 -18.80 -7.27
C ALA A 304 -28.80 -18.46 -5.75
N PRO A 305 -28.13 -19.30 -4.95
CA PRO A 305 -27.95 -19.05 -3.52
C PRO A 305 -27.22 -17.73 -3.25
N ALA A 306 -27.63 -17.00 -2.21
CA ALA A 306 -27.15 -15.65 -1.93
C ALA A 306 -25.62 -15.62 -1.64
N ASP A 307 -25.12 -16.63 -0.94
CA ASP A 307 -23.70 -16.83 -0.65
C ASP A 307 -22.87 -17.08 -1.91
N LEU A 308 -23.42 -17.83 -2.89
CA LEU A 308 -22.78 -18.02 -4.19
C LEU A 308 -22.72 -16.72 -5.00
N VAL A 309 -23.82 -15.94 -4.96
CA VAL A 309 -23.87 -14.61 -5.57
C VAL A 309 -22.87 -13.68 -4.91
N ASP A 310 -22.75 -13.68 -3.59
CA ASP A 310 -21.77 -12.85 -2.85
C ASP A 310 -20.33 -13.22 -3.21
N ALA A 311 -20.01 -14.50 -3.41
CA ALA A 311 -18.71 -14.94 -3.89
C ALA A 311 -18.43 -14.46 -5.32
N TYR A 312 -19.42 -14.54 -6.21
CA TYR A 312 -19.31 -13.99 -7.56
C TYR A 312 -19.15 -12.46 -7.56
N VAL A 313 -19.79 -11.74 -6.64
CA VAL A 313 -19.60 -10.29 -6.45
C VAL A 313 -18.16 -9.98 -6.00
N ARG A 314 -17.57 -10.78 -5.10
CA ARG A 314 -16.15 -10.64 -4.74
C ARG A 314 -15.21 -10.92 -5.91
N PHE A 315 -15.53 -11.92 -6.73
CA PHE A 315 -14.80 -12.21 -7.97
C PHE A 315 -14.83 -11.03 -8.93
N THR A 316 -16.02 -10.51 -9.24
CA THR A 316 -16.20 -9.37 -10.16
C THR A 316 -15.52 -8.09 -9.64
N ALA A 317 -15.50 -7.87 -8.32
CA ALA A 317 -14.76 -6.76 -7.73
C ALA A 317 -13.22 -6.93 -7.83
N SER A 318 -12.71 -8.16 -7.70
CA SER A 318 -11.27 -8.45 -7.67
C SER A 318 -10.65 -8.66 -9.05
N ALA A 319 -11.42 -9.17 -10.02
CA ALA A 319 -10.90 -9.55 -11.33
C ALA A 319 -10.21 -8.40 -12.08
N PRO A 320 -10.73 -7.15 -12.12
CA PRO A 320 -10.04 -6.04 -12.77
C PRO A 320 -8.66 -5.73 -12.15
N LEU A 321 -8.56 -5.83 -10.82
CA LEU A 321 -7.32 -5.60 -10.07
C LEU A 321 -6.29 -6.70 -10.37
N VAL A 322 -6.73 -7.96 -10.41
CA VAL A 322 -5.90 -9.12 -10.77
C VAL A 322 -5.39 -8.99 -12.20
N ILE A 323 -6.27 -8.66 -13.16
CA ILE A 323 -5.92 -8.46 -14.57
C ILE A 323 -4.86 -7.35 -14.71
N ALA A 324 -5.07 -6.21 -14.05
CA ALA A 324 -4.11 -5.10 -14.06
C ALA A 324 -2.75 -5.51 -13.47
N ALA A 325 -2.75 -6.27 -12.37
CA ALA A 325 -1.52 -6.76 -11.75
C ALA A 325 -0.78 -7.77 -12.65
N ILE A 326 -1.48 -8.68 -13.31
CA ILE A 326 -0.90 -9.62 -14.29
C ILE A 326 -0.22 -8.86 -15.43
N ARG A 327 -0.92 -7.87 -16.01
CA ARG A 327 -0.38 -7.02 -17.10
C ARG A 327 0.82 -6.16 -16.64
N THR A 328 0.87 -5.79 -15.37
CA THR A 328 1.96 -4.96 -14.81
C THR A 328 3.21 -5.78 -14.52
N LEU A 329 3.03 -7.00 -14.03
CA LEU A 329 4.13 -7.86 -13.56
C LEU A 329 4.70 -8.76 -14.66
N GLY A 330 3.88 -9.14 -15.63
CA GLY A 330 4.25 -10.06 -16.70
C GLY A 330 4.02 -9.49 -18.10
N ALA A 331 4.46 -10.25 -19.10
CA ALA A 331 4.12 -10.01 -20.49
C ALA A 331 3.19 -11.15 -20.94
N PRO A 332 1.86 -10.99 -20.82
CA PRO A 332 0.93 -12.04 -21.20
C PRO A 332 1.10 -12.39 -22.68
N THR A 333 0.99 -13.66 -23.01
CA THR A 333 0.91 -14.14 -24.40
C THR A 333 -0.36 -13.60 -25.08
N GLU A 334 -0.44 -13.69 -26.40
CA GLU A 334 -1.63 -13.25 -27.15
C GLU A 334 -2.91 -13.96 -26.66
N TYR A 335 -2.83 -15.27 -26.43
CA TYR A 335 -3.93 -16.05 -25.87
C TYR A 335 -4.34 -15.59 -24.46
N GLU A 336 -3.36 -15.34 -23.58
CA GLU A 336 -3.61 -14.85 -22.22
C GLU A 336 -4.22 -13.44 -22.24
N ALA A 337 -3.73 -12.56 -23.12
CA ALA A 337 -4.28 -11.22 -23.28
C ALA A 337 -5.74 -11.25 -23.76
N ASP A 338 -6.06 -12.14 -24.70
CA ASP A 338 -7.43 -12.37 -25.17
C ASP A 338 -8.33 -12.89 -24.05
N PHE A 339 -7.85 -13.86 -23.25
CA PHE A 339 -8.59 -14.36 -22.09
C PHE A 339 -8.86 -13.25 -21.07
N LEU A 340 -7.85 -12.49 -20.68
CA LEU A 340 -7.99 -11.38 -19.72
C LEU A 340 -8.99 -10.33 -20.23
N HIS A 341 -8.99 -10.06 -21.55
CA HIS A 341 -9.98 -9.17 -22.16
C HIS A 341 -11.40 -9.74 -22.09
N ARG A 342 -11.60 -11.05 -22.32
CA ARG A 342 -12.92 -11.70 -22.15
C ARG A 342 -13.43 -11.58 -20.70
N VAL A 343 -12.58 -11.83 -19.71
CA VAL A 343 -12.93 -11.67 -18.29
C VAL A 343 -13.38 -10.23 -18.01
N GLU A 344 -12.62 -9.25 -18.48
CA GLU A 344 -12.90 -7.82 -18.30
C GLU A 344 -14.26 -7.43 -18.91
N VAL A 345 -14.57 -7.91 -20.12
CA VAL A 345 -15.88 -7.67 -20.78
C VAL A 345 -17.04 -8.30 -19.99
N ILE A 346 -16.87 -9.52 -19.47
CA ILE A 346 -17.92 -10.20 -18.71
C ILE A 346 -18.17 -9.51 -17.37
N VAL A 347 -17.11 -9.10 -16.68
CA VAL A 347 -17.18 -8.51 -15.33
C VAL A 347 -17.65 -7.05 -15.35
N THR A 348 -17.36 -6.30 -16.42
CA THR A 348 -17.74 -4.88 -16.55
C THR A 348 -19.06 -4.67 -17.28
N ALA A 349 -19.68 -5.73 -17.81
CA ALA A 349 -20.96 -5.63 -18.49
C ALA A 349 -22.01 -5.01 -17.55
N PRO A 350 -22.66 -3.89 -17.94
CA PRO A 350 -23.67 -3.26 -17.11
C PRO A 350 -24.82 -4.24 -16.88
N ALA A 351 -25.24 -4.40 -15.63
CA ALA A 351 -26.34 -5.29 -15.22
C ALA A 351 -27.73 -4.82 -15.69
N ASP A 352 -27.81 -3.93 -16.68
CA ASP A 352 -29.02 -3.17 -17.00
C ASP A 352 -30.00 -4.00 -17.86
N GLU A 353 -31.16 -4.34 -17.26
CA GLU A 353 -32.22 -5.19 -17.83
C GLU A 353 -33.11 -4.48 -18.88
N THR A 354 -32.80 -3.26 -19.33
CA THR A 354 -33.71 -2.48 -20.21
C THR A 354 -33.10 -1.92 -21.51
N GLY A 355 -31.81 -2.14 -21.76
CA GLY A 355 -31.16 -1.79 -23.03
C GLY A 355 -31.03 -2.98 -23.99
N PRO A 356 -30.80 -2.77 -25.31
CA PRO A 356 -30.41 -3.86 -26.20
C PRO A 356 -29.16 -4.53 -25.65
N LYS A 357 -29.29 -5.81 -25.25
CA LYS A 357 -28.19 -6.61 -24.68
C LYS A 357 -26.94 -6.45 -25.55
N PRO A 358 -25.79 -6.04 -24.99
CA PRO A 358 -24.54 -6.12 -25.74
C PRO A 358 -24.37 -7.57 -26.20
N VAL A 359 -24.12 -7.75 -27.49
CA VAL A 359 -24.03 -9.06 -28.19
C VAL A 359 -22.92 -9.97 -27.61
N THR A 360 -22.15 -9.46 -26.65
CA THR A 360 -20.95 -10.09 -26.06
C THR A 360 -21.12 -10.53 -24.60
N ALA A 361 -22.27 -10.33 -23.96
CA ALA A 361 -22.47 -10.81 -22.58
C ALA A 361 -22.61 -12.34 -22.54
N HIS A 362 -21.80 -13.02 -21.72
CA HIS A 362 -21.88 -14.46 -21.55
C HIS A 362 -23.29 -14.84 -21.06
N PRO A 363 -23.98 -15.83 -21.68
CA PRO A 363 -25.37 -16.16 -21.37
C PRO A 363 -25.59 -16.65 -19.93
N ASP A 364 -24.53 -17.17 -19.30
CA ASP A 364 -24.49 -17.57 -17.89
C ASP A 364 -23.11 -17.21 -17.29
N PRO A 365 -22.93 -15.99 -16.75
CA PRO A 365 -21.63 -15.53 -16.27
C PRO A 365 -21.21 -16.24 -14.97
N LEU A 366 -22.18 -16.71 -14.17
CA LEU A 366 -21.93 -17.45 -12.94
C LEU A 366 -21.42 -18.86 -13.24
N GLY A 367 -22.10 -19.58 -14.15
CA GLY A 367 -21.64 -20.89 -14.62
C GLY A 367 -20.29 -20.82 -15.32
N TRP A 368 -20.05 -19.78 -16.12
CA TRP A 368 -18.73 -19.56 -16.73
C TRP A 368 -17.61 -19.34 -15.70
N TRP A 369 -17.86 -18.53 -14.67
CA TRP A 369 -16.89 -18.33 -13.59
C TRP A 369 -16.52 -19.64 -12.89
N LEU A 370 -17.50 -20.49 -12.60
CA LEU A 370 -17.28 -21.77 -11.91
C LEU A 370 -16.54 -22.82 -12.75
N VAL A 371 -16.72 -22.80 -14.07
CA VAL A 371 -16.20 -23.86 -14.97
C VAL A 371 -14.88 -23.47 -15.63
N GLU A 372 -14.71 -22.20 -16.01
CA GLU A 372 -13.59 -21.76 -16.85
C GLU A 372 -12.94 -20.49 -16.30
N GLY A 373 -13.72 -19.42 -16.18
CA GLY A 373 -13.19 -18.07 -15.94
C GLY A 373 -12.44 -17.92 -14.62
N GLY A 374 -12.92 -18.57 -13.56
CA GLY A 374 -12.27 -18.51 -12.25
C GLY A 374 -10.92 -19.23 -12.23
N ASP A 375 -10.88 -20.48 -12.69
CA ASP A 375 -9.68 -21.31 -12.69
C ASP A 375 -8.58 -20.73 -13.55
N GLU A 376 -8.92 -20.30 -14.77
CA GLU A 376 -7.92 -19.77 -15.69
C GLU A 376 -7.34 -18.45 -15.16
N LEU A 377 -8.16 -17.59 -14.54
CA LEU A 377 -7.65 -16.36 -13.92
C LEU A 377 -6.74 -16.65 -12.70
N VAL A 378 -7.10 -17.61 -11.85
CA VAL A 378 -6.26 -18.04 -10.72
C VAL A 378 -4.96 -18.67 -11.23
N ALA A 379 -5.04 -19.55 -12.23
CA ALA A 379 -3.87 -20.21 -12.81
C ALA A 379 -2.90 -19.19 -13.43
N LEU A 380 -3.40 -18.20 -14.18
CA LEU A 380 -2.58 -17.12 -14.75
C LEU A 380 -1.95 -16.24 -13.66
N SER A 381 -2.69 -15.98 -12.58
CA SER A 381 -2.16 -15.25 -11.43
C SER A 381 -0.97 -16.00 -10.80
N LEU A 382 -1.13 -17.30 -10.54
CA LEU A 382 -0.08 -18.14 -9.98
C LEU A 382 1.12 -18.30 -10.93
N CYS A 383 0.88 -18.45 -12.24
CA CYS A 383 1.95 -18.48 -13.23
C CYS A 383 2.73 -17.17 -13.28
N THR A 384 2.04 -16.03 -13.23
CA THR A 384 2.66 -14.71 -13.17
C THR A 384 3.52 -14.58 -11.91
N LEU A 385 2.99 -14.97 -10.74
CA LEU A 385 3.73 -14.98 -9.48
C LEU A 385 4.95 -15.91 -9.54
N ALA A 386 4.86 -17.06 -10.20
CA ALA A 386 6.00 -17.97 -10.36
C ALA A 386 7.10 -17.39 -11.28
N SER A 387 6.71 -16.64 -12.31
CA SER A 387 7.63 -16.08 -13.30
C SER A 387 8.42 -14.86 -12.83
N VAL A 388 7.84 -14.07 -11.91
CA VAL A 388 8.46 -12.84 -11.41
C VAL A 388 9.44 -13.18 -10.29
N PRO A 389 10.75 -12.88 -10.44
CA PRO A 389 11.72 -13.10 -9.39
C PRO A 389 11.32 -12.35 -8.12
N LEU A 390 11.43 -13.01 -6.96
CA LEU A 390 11.33 -12.30 -5.69
C LEU A 390 12.42 -11.23 -5.67
N PRO A 391 12.12 -10.01 -5.18
CA PRO A 391 13.16 -9.05 -4.87
C PRO A 391 14.07 -9.71 -3.84
N LEU A 392 15.21 -10.25 -4.30
CA LEU A 392 16.27 -10.67 -3.41
C LEU A 392 16.56 -9.44 -2.55
N GLU A 393 16.73 -9.63 -1.25
CA GLU A 393 17.21 -8.65 -0.26
C GLU A 393 18.53 -8.01 -0.75
N GLN A 394 18.43 -7.12 -1.74
CA GLN A 394 19.54 -6.47 -2.44
C GLN A 394 20.28 -5.49 -1.50
N GLY A 395 19.71 -5.21 -0.33
CA GLY A 395 20.29 -4.38 0.71
C GLY A 395 21.46 -5.00 1.49
N ARG A 396 21.73 -6.32 1.39
CA ARG A 396 22.79 -6.93 2.23
C ARG A 396 24.19 -6.97 1.61
N ARG A 397 24.38 -6.65 0.32
CA ARG A 397 25.69 -6.80 -0.36
C ARG A 397 26.31 -5.54 -0.96
N ALA A 398 25.63 -4.39 -0.96
CA ALA A 398 26.22 -3.15 -1.43
C ALA A 398 26.35 -2.15 -0.28
N GLY A 399 27.54 -2.06 0.35
CA GLY A 399 27.94 -0.77 0.93
C GLY A 399 28.64 -0.70 2.28
N SER A 400 29.11 -1.78 2.92
CA SER A 400 30.21 -1.63 3.90
C SER A 400 31.54 -1.55 3.17
N ARG A 401 31.68 -0.55 2.28
CA ARG A 401 33.02 -0.04 1.93
C ARG A 401 33.35 0.96 3.02
N THR A 402 33.89 0.44 4.12
CA THR A 402 34.77 1.23 4.98
C THR A 402 35.82 1.83 4.07
N LEU A 403 35.69 3.12 3.74
CA LEU A 403 36.82 3.91 3.34
C LEU A 403 37.76 3.86 4.55
N ALA A 404 38.70 2.92 4.51
CA ALA A 404 39.84 2.90 5.39
C ALA A 404 40.52 4.25 5.19
N LEU A 405 40.25 5.17 6.12
CA LEU A 405 40.95 6.43 6.25
C LEU A 405 42.44 6.07 6.30
N ALA A 406 43.20 6.49 5.28
CA ALA A 406 44.63 6.31 5.29
C ALA A 406 45.18 6.90 6.60
N PRO A 407 46.08 6.19 7.31
CA PRO A 407 46.61 6.69 8.56
C PRO A 407 47.28 8.05 8.32
N ALA A 408 46.88 9.03 9.13
CA ALA A 408 47.48 10.35 9.13
C ALA A 408 49.01 10.23 9.29
N PRO A 409 49.81 10.98 8.53
CA PRO A 409 51.26 10.99 8.72
C PRO A 409 51.59 11.50 10.13
N ALA A 410 52.40 10.74 10.85
CA ALA A 410 52.84 11.06 12.20
C ALA A 410 53.52 12.44 12.22
N LEU A 411 52.99 13.35 13.05
CA LEU A 411 53.68 14.57 13.46
C LEU A 411 55.01 14.17 14.10
N SER A 412 56.11 14.52 13.43
CA SER A 412 57.45 14.35 13.96
C SER A 412 57.63 15.28 15.16
N GLU A 413 57.95 14.70 16.31
CA GLU A 413 58.26 15.43 17.54
C GLU A 413 59.46 16.38 17.33
N PRO A 414 59.41 17.61 17.85
CA PRO A 414 60.54 18.53 17.80
C PRO A 414 61.66 18.02 18.72
N THR A 415 62.80 17.68 18.11
CA THR A 415 64.03 17.34 18.81
C THR A 415 64.51 18.53 19.64
N VAL A 416 64.43 18.41 20.96
CA VAL A 416 65.08 19.31 21.92
C VAL A 416 66.60 19.18 21.74
N ARG A 417 67.23 20.13 21.04
CA ARG A 417 68.68 20.32 21.09
C ARG A 417 69.02 21.21 22.28
N ARG A 418 69.60 20.59 23.32
CA ARG A 418 70.44 21.28 24.29
C ARG A 418 71.77 21.67 23.62
N ARG A 419 72.02 22.97 23.47
CA ARG A 419 73.22 23.66 23.98
C ARG A 419 73.15 25.15 23.65
#